data_AF-A0A7U2QR99-F1
#
_entry.id   AF-A0A7U2QR99-F1
#
_cell.length_a   1.000
_cell.length_b   1.000
_cell.length_c   1.000
_cell.angle_alpha   90.00
_cell.angle_beta   90.00
_cell.angle_gamma   90.00
#
_symmetry.space_group_name_H-M   'P 1'
#
loop_
_entity.id
_entity.type
_entity.pdbx_description
1 polymer ?
#
loop_
_entity_poly.entity_id
_entity_poly.type
_entity_poly.pdbx_seq_one_letter_code
_entity_poly.pdbx_strand_id
1 'polypeptide(L)'
;MPSINVLKDVWCRIIGHLRLRHLWEFIFKHKEWLDLAKKHDRALPLLLGSHLSTFRPGEKKSRYWVLIITDYFGDLRYDSGKFFKSLQDGWNHRNKYELYHESGITLNIRDVIAPDEVLHLPLENMFSEKEGELYCEYSFYHDPGITAMTRDNIIGLEGATREREHTKNGCTLRLEYKKKSRQYLIEPDNQKQQIWGNQWDERGLITSITTKAPTHRTTRSPFPNYVKD
;
A
#
# COMPACT_ATOMS: atom_id res chain seq x y z
N MET A 1 -9.47 40.13 -6.79
CA MET A 1 -8.17 39.45 -6.94
C MET A 1 -8.12 38.30 -5.94
N PRO A 2 -7.82 37.04 -6.33
CA PRO A 2 -7.68 35.95 -5.37
C PRO A 2 -6.52 36.24 -4.41
N SER A 3 -6.66 35.86 -3.14
CA SER A 3 -5.60 36.05 -2.14
C SER A 3 -4.39 35.16 -2.43
N ILE A 4 -3.21 35.58 -1.98
CA ILE A 4 -1.95 34.84 -2.15
C ILE A 4 -2.05 33.40 -1.62
N ASN A 5 -2.85 33.16 -0.59
CA ASN A 5 -3.08 31.81 -0.04
C ASN A 5 -3.88 30.92 -0.99
N VAL A 6 -4.88 31.47 -1.69
CA VAL A 6 -5.65 30.73 -2.70
C VAL A 6 -4.76 30.36 -3.89
N LEU A 7 -3.86 31.26 -4.31
CA LEU A 7 -2.91 30.97 -5.39
C LEU A 7 -1.88 29.91 -4.99
N LYS A 8 -1.38 29.94 -3.75
CA LYS A 8 -0.49 28.89 -3.21
C LYS A 8 -1.18 27.53 -3.16
N ASP A 9 -2.42 27.46 -2.70
CA ASP A 9 -3.19 26.22 -2.62
C ASP A 9 -3.46 25.63 -4.00
N VAL A 10 -3.82 26.47 -4.98
CA VAL A 10 -4.02 26.03 -6.37
C VAL A 10 -2.71 25.51 -6.96
N TRP A 11 -1.59 26.20 -6.72
CA TRP A 11 -0.28 25.79 -7.24
C TRP A 11 0.23 24.50 -6.60
N CYS A 12 0.07 24.34 -5.28
CA CYS A 12 0.37 23.10 -4.55
C CYS A 12 -0.47 21.92 -5.07
N ARG A 13 -1.76 22.13 -5.35
CA ARG A 13 -2.63 21.11 -5.95
C ARG A 13 -2.16 20.71 -7.35
N ILE A 14 -1.84 21.68 -8.21
CA ILE A 14 -1.36 21.41 -9.57
C ILE A 14 -0.06 20.60 -9.53
N ILE A 15 0.92 20.98 -8.69
CA ILE A 15 2.19 20.26 -8.57
C ILE A 15 2.00 18.87 -7.97
N GLY A 16 1.14 18.73 -6.96
CA GLY A 16 0.79 17.43 -6.39
C GLY A 16 0.22 16.49 -7.46
N HIS A 17 -0.74 16.98 -8.26
CA HIS A 17 -1.34 16.24 -9.36
C HIS A 17 -0.32 15.82 -10.43
N LEU A 18 0.59 16.72 -10.83
CA LEU A 18 1.63 16.41 -11.81
C LEU A 18 2.60 15.32 -11.30
N ARG A 19 3.00 15.39 -10.02
CA ARG A 19 3.89 14.38 -9.41
C ARG A 19 3.24 13.00 -9.34
N LEU A 20 1.97 12.94 -8.95
CA LEU A 20 1.21 11.69 -8.89
C LEU A 20 1.07 11.04 -10.26
N ARG A 21 0.74 11.86 -11.25
CA ARG A 21 0.65 11.41 -12.63
C ARG A 21 1.97 10.78 -13.09
N HIS A 22 3.10 11.44 -12.82
CA HIS A 22 4.41 10.90 -13.16
C HIS A 22 4.77 9.61 -12.42
N LEU A 23 4.33 9.43 -11.17
CA LEU A 23 4.62 8.22 -10.39
C LEU A 23 3.92 6.98 -10.97
N TRP A 24 2.62 7.08 -11.29
CA TRP A 24 1.89 5.98 -11.92
C TRP A 24 2.28 5.77 -13.39
N GLU A 25 2.54 6.85 -14.14
CA GLU A 25 3.02 6.77 -15.54
C GLU A 25 4.47 6.27 -15.64
N PHE A 26 5.25 6.33 -14.56
CA PHE A 26 6.57 5.72 -14.49
C PHE A 26 6.48 4.20 -14.34
N ILE A 27 5.47 3.69 -13.64
CA ILE A 27 5.27 2.24 -13.50
C ILE A 27 4.59 1.68 -14.75
N PHE A 28 3.56 2.37 -15.27
CA PHE A 28 2.69 1.88 -16.34
C PHE A 28 2.75 2.76 -17.59
N LYS A 29 2.97 2.15 -18.76
CA LYS A 29 2.89 2.86 -20.05
C LYS A 29 1.46 3.12 -20.50
N HIS A 30 0.52 2.25 -20.10
CA HIS A 30 -0.91 2.44 -20.36
C HIS A 30 -1.75 2.04 -19.15
N LYS A 31 -2.90 2.71 -19.01
CA LYS A 31 -3.79 2.59 -17.84
C LYS A 31 -4.76 1.41 -17.92
N GLU A 32 -4.80 0.70 -19.04
CA GLU A 32 -5.80 -0.34 -19.30
C GLU A 32 -5.93 -1.38 -18.18
N TRP A 33 -4.80 -1.86 -17.63
CA TRP A 33 -4.85 -2.83 -16.54
C TRP A 33 -5.32 -2.22 -15.22
N LEU A 34 -4.92 -0.98 -14.91
CA LEU A 34 -5.40 -0.26 -13.73
C LEU A 34 -6.90 0.05 -13.83
N ASP A 35 -7.36 0.39 -15.04
CA ASP A 35 -8.77 0.64 -15.34
C ASP A 35 -9.59 -0.66 -15.33
N LEU A 36 -8.98 -1.79 -15.73
CA LEU A 36 -9.55 -3.13 -15.56
C LEU A 36 -9.69 -3.45 -14.07
N ALA A 37 -8.61 -3.30 -13.29
CA ALA A 37 -8.62 -3.57 -11.85
C ALA A 37 -9.76 -2.84 -11.16
N LYS A 38 -9.97 -1.56 -11.47
CA LYS A 38 -11.08 -0.76 -10.93
C LYS A 38 -12.48 -1.30 -11.26
N LYS A 39 -12.65 -2.02 -12.37
CA LYS A 39 -13.94 -2.62 -12.77
C LYS A 39 -14.23 -3.92 -12.03
N HIS A 40 -13.21 -4.60 -11.51
CA HIS A 40 -13.40 -5.75 -10.63
C HIS A 40 -13.83 -5.26 -9.25
N ASP A 41 -14.80 -5.95 -8.63
CA ASP A 41 -15.44 -5.49 -7.41
C ASP A 41 -14.39 -5.16 -6.32
N ARG A 42 -14.36 -3.89 -5.90
CA ARG A 42 -13.54 -3.34 -4.81
C ARG A 42 -12.03 -3.36 -4.97
N ALA A 43 -11.46 -3.79 -6.09
CA ALA A 43 -10.03 -3.65 -6.31
C ALA A 43 -9.64 -2.16 -6.38
N LEU A 44 -8.70 -1.77 -5.52
CA LEU A 44 -8.24 -0.41 -5.33
C LEU A 44 -6.72 -0.40 -5.42
N PRO A 45 -6.17 -0.20 -6.63
CA PRO A 45 -4.73 -0.14 -6.80
C PRO A 45 -4.11 0.92 -5.89
N LEU A 46 -3.15 0.47 -5.09
CA LEU A 46 -2.51 1.17 -4.01
C LEU A 46 -1.01 0.97 -4.14
N LEU A 47 -0.26 2.06 -4.23
CA LEU A 47 1.18 2.03 -4.13
C LEU A 47 1.59 2.41 -2.70
N LEU A 48 2.41 1.56 -2.06
CA LEU A 48 3.05 1.83 -0.78
C LEU A 48 4.55 1.94 -0.96
N GLY A 49 5.20 2.74 -0.13
CA GLY A 49 6.65 2.74 0.00
C GLY A 49 7.17 4.05 0.57
N SER A 50 8.46 4.09 0.87
CA SER A 50 9.11 5.33 1.30
C SER A 50 9.38 6.25 0.11
N HIS A 51 9.29 7.56 0.36
CA HIS A 51 9.76 8.60 -0.55
C HIS A 51 9.06 8.61 -1.93
N LEU A 52 7.79 8.24 -1.99
CA LEU A 52 6.91 8.40 -3.17
C LEU A 52 6.81 9.88 -3.55
N SER A 53 6.63 10.79 -2.59
CA SER A 53 6.42 12.23 -2.81
C SER A 53 7.66 12.94 -3.37
N THR A 54 8.84 12.38 -3.09
CA THR A 54 10.12 12.90 -3.56
C THR A 54 10.59 12.22 -4.84
N PHE A 55 9.85 11.25 -5.38
CA PHE A 55 10.16 10.60 -6.65
C PHE A 55 10.29 11.62 -7.79
N ARG A 56 11.40 11.54 -8.53
CA ARG A 56 11.64 12.30 -9.76
C ARG A 56 12.12 11.35 -10.85
N PRO A 57 11.51 11.38 -12.04
CA PRO A 57 12.03 10.63 -13.19
C PRO A 57 13.50 10.98 -13.46
N GLY A 58 14.32 9.97 -13.77
CA GLY A 58 15.76 10.11 -14.05
C GLY A 58 16.67 10.10 -12.82
N GLU A 59 16.12 10.21 -11.60
CA GLU A 59 16.91 10.11 -10.37
C GLU A 59 17.22 8.64 -10.06
N LYS A 60 18.51 8.31 -9.90
CA LYS A 60 18.96 6.98 -9.48
C LYS A 60 19.05 6.91 -7.96
N LYS A 61 17.96 6.50 -7.31
CA LYS A 61 17.90 6.28 -5.86
C LYS A 61 17.25 4.95 -5.55
N SER A 62 17.88 4.19 -4.66
CA SER A 62 17.31 2.93 -4.16
C SER A 62 16.00 3.21 -3.45
N ARG A 63 14.91 2.62 -3.95
CA ARG A 63 13.57 2.71 -3.36
C ARG A 63 12.90 1.35 -3.43
N TYR A 64 12.10 1.03 -2.43
CA TYR A 64 11.30 -0.18 -2.40
C TYR A 64 9.83 0.19 -2.29
N TRP A 65 9.06 -0.21 -3.29
CA TRP A 65 7.63 0.06 -3.39
C TRP A 65 6.86 -1.25 -3.45
N VAL A 66 5.61 -1.22 -3.00
CA VAL A 66 4.69 -2.34 -3.05
C VAL A 66 3.43 -1.90 -3.79
N LEU A 67 3.05 -2.67 -4.81
CA LEU A 67 1.77 -2.52 -5.48
C LEU A 67 0.77 -3.52 -4.91
N ILE A 68 -0.28 -2.97 -4.29
CA ILE A 68 -1.41 -3.69 -3.71
C ILE A 68 -2.64 -3.41 -4.59
N ILE A 69 -3.45 -4.43 -4.84
CA ILE A 69 -4.68 -4.35 -5.63
C ILE A 69 -5.90 -4.71 -4.78
N THR A 70 -5.73 -5.54 -3.74
CA THR A 70 -6.84 -6.08 -2.93
C THR A 70 -7.92 -6.74 -3.79
N ASP A 71 -7.47 -7.57 -4.72
CA ASP A 71 -8.33 -8.44 -5.52
C ASP A 71 -8.78 -9.64 -4.69
N TYR A 72 -9.80 -9.43 -3.85
CA TYR A 72 -10.24 -10.42 -2.87
C TYR A 72 -10.67 -11.75 -3.49
N PHE A 73 -11.27 -11.71 -4.69
CA PHE A 73 -11.68 -12.93 -5.40
C PHE A 73 -10.56 -13.54 -6.24
N GLY A 74 -9.46 -12.81 -6.43
CA GLY A 74 -8.29 -13.27 -7.17
C GLY A 74 -8.54 -13.39 -8.67
N ASP A 75 -9.47 -12.62 -9.24
CA ASP A 75 -9.79 -12.66 -10.66
C ASP A 75 -8.69 -12.01 -11.53
N LEU A 76 -8.10 -10.91 -11.06
CA LEU A 76 -7.07 -10.16 -11.77
C LEU A 76 -5.77 -10.95 -11.93
N ARG A 77 -5.54 -12.00 -11.13
CA ARG A 77 -4.37 -12.88 -11.29
C ARG A 77 -4.39 -13.60 -12.65
N TYR A 78 -5.57 -13.90 -13.19
CA TYR A 78 -5.73 -14.50 -14.52
C TYR A 78 -5.43 -13.51 -15.66
N ASP A 79 -5.45 -12.21 -15.35
CA ASP A 79 -5.06 -11.12 -16.25
C ASP A 79 -3.63 -10.61 -16.00
N SER A 80 -2.79 -11.36 -15.28
CA SER A 80 -1.38 -11.01 -15.03
C SER A 80 -0.57 -10.75 -16.31
N GLY A 81 -0.91 -11.40 -17.43
CA GLY A 81 -0.32 -11.08 -18.74
C GLY A 81 -0.62 -9.65 -19.20
N LYS A 82 -1.80 -9.10 -18.90
CA LYS A 82 -2.15 -7.69 -19.19
C LYS A 82 -1.42 -6.74 -18.24
N PHE A 83 -1.20 -7.15 -16.98
CA PHE A 83 -0.39 -6.40 -16.03
C PHE A 83 1.04 -6.22 -16.55
N PHE A 84 1.74 -7.30 -16.91
CA PHE A 84 3.11 -7.17 -17.41
C PHE A 84 3.18 -6.40 -18.73
N LYS A 85 2.18 -6.57 -19.60
CA LYS A 85 2.08 -5.79 -20.83
C LYS A 85 1.85 -4.30 -20.58
N SER A 86 1.27 -3.88 -19.46
CA SER A 86 1.00 -2.48 -19.16
C SER A 86 2.14 -1.74 -18.47
N LEU A 87 3.16 -2.46 -18.00
CA LEU A 87 4.36 -1.84 -17.43
C LEU A 87 5.12 -1.01 -18.46
N GLN A 88 5.81 0.03 -17.98
CA GLN A 88 6.82 0.73 -18.77
C GLN A 88 7.95 -0.21 -19.19
N ASP A 89 8.71 0.20 -20.20
CA ASP A 89 9.93 -0.52 -20.58
C ASP A 89 11.00 -0.33 -19.49
N GLY A 90 11.93 -1.30 -19.36
CA GLY A 90 13.04 -1.24 -18.40
C GLY A 90 12.81 -1.96 -17.06
N TRP A 91 11.59 -2.42 -16.78
CA TRP A 91 11.33 -3.33 -15.66
C TRP A 91 11.85 -4.74 -15.95
N ASN A 92 12.59 -5.31 -15.01
CA ASN A 92 13.15 -6.66 -15.08
C ASN A 92 12.76 -7.46 -13.84
N HIS A 93 12.62 -8.78 -13.96
CA HIS A 93 12.40 -9.61 -12.79
C HIS A 93 13.66 -9.69 -11.93
N ARG A 94 13.54 -9.30 -10.67
CA ARG A 94 14.55 -9.58 -9.64
C ARG A 94 14.30 -10.95 -9.01
N ASN A 95 13.03 -11.27 -8.78
CA ASN A 95 12.55 -12.60 -8.41
C ASN A 95 11.09 -12.77 -8.84
N LYS A 96 10.38 -13.78 -8.31
CA LYS A 96 8.99 -14.07 -8.66
C LYS A 96 8.03 -12.91 -8.34
N TYR A 97 8.28 -12.16 -7.28
CA TYR A 97 7.37 -11.15 -6.74
C TYR A 97 7.95 -9.74 -6.79
N GLU A 98 9.17 -9.55 -7.28
CA GLU A 98 9.83 -8.25 -7.36
C GLU A 98 10.30 -7.95 -8.77
N LEU A 99 9.95 -6.76 -9.23
CA LEU A 99 10.47 -6.13 -10.42
C LEU A 99 11.50 -5.08 -10.04
N TYR A 100 12.55 -4.94 -10.83
CA TYR A 100 13.59 -3.94 -10.65
C TYR A 100 13.71 -3.06 -11.89
N HIS A 101 13.86 -1.76 -11.68
CA HIS A 101 14.11 -0.77 -12.72
C HIS A 101 15.50 -0.14 -12.52
N GLU A 102 16.19 0.22 -13.61
CA GLU A 102 17.54 0.81 -13.60
C GLU A 102 17.67 2.16 -12.87
N SER A 103 16.53 2.77 -12.50
CA SER A 103 16.45 3.95 -11.64
C SER A 103 16.69 3.62 -10.16
N GLY A 104 16.86 2.35 -9.80
CA GLY A 104 17.03 1.88 -8.43
C GLY A 104 15.72 1.55 -7.72
N ILE A 105 14.58 1.54 -8.42
CA ILE A 105 13.29 1.20 -7.83
C ILE A 105 13.09 -0.31 -7.91
N THR A 106 12.79 -0.93 -6.76
CA THR A 106 12.21 -2.28 -6.69
C THR A 106 10.72 -2.17 -6.43
N LEU A 107 9.90 -2.81 -7.26
CA LEU A 107 8.46 -2.88 -7.13
C LEU A 107 8.05 -4.32 -6.77
N ASN A 108 7.54 -4.51 -5.55
CA ASN A 108 6.90 -5.74 -5.13
C ASN A 108 5.49 -5.81 -5.73
N ILE A 109 5.20 -6.92 -6.40
CA ILE A 109 3.96 -7.21 -7.12
C ILE A 109 3.29 -8.48 -6.59
N ARG A 110 3.61 -8.92 -5.36
CA ARG A 110 3.09 -10.19 -4.82
C ARG A 110 1.57 -10.24 -4.82
N ASP A 111 0.92 -9.18 -4.38
CA ASP A 111 -0.55 -9.09 -4.34
C ASP A 111 -1.18 -9.13 -5.75
N VAL A 112 -0.44 -8.73 -6.78
CA VAL A 112 -0.89 -8.83 -8.18
C VAL A 112 -0.84 -10.26 -8.69
N ILE A 113 0.21 -11.00 -8.34
CA ILE A 113 0.51 -12.33 -8.89
C ILE A 113 -0.10 -13.46 -8.06
N ALA A 114 -0.16 -13.26 -6.75
CA ALA A 114 -0.64 -14.21 -5.77
C ALA A 114 -1.42 -13.44 -4.67
N PRO A 115 -2.60 -12.89 -5.01
CA PRO A 115 -3.45 -12.21 -4.03
C PRO A 115 -3.84 -13.18 -2.91
N ASP A 116 -3.90 -12.65 -1.70
CA ASP A 116 -4.25 -13.37 -0.48
C ASP A 116 -5.02 -12.42 0.46
N GLU A 117 -5.80 -12.97 1.40
CA GLU A 117 -6.54 -12.16 2.39
C GLU A 117 -5.58 -11.37 3.29
N VAL A 118 -4.37 -11.90 3.49
CA VAL A 118 -3.28 -11.29 4.25
C VAL A 118 -2.14 -10.98 3.29
N LEU A 119 -1.64 -9.75 3.33
CA LEU A 119 -0.52 -9.35 2.52
C LEU A 119 0.76 -9.92 3.12
N HIS A 120 1.45 -10.77 2.37
CA HIS A 120 2.79 -11.21 2.74
C HIS A 120 3.77 -10.25 2.08
N LEU A 121 4.53 -9.50 2.88
CA LEU A 121 5.46 -8.48 2.39
C LEU A 121 6.77 -8.47 3.18
N PRO A 122 7.90 -8.04 2.59
CA PRO A 122 9.15 -7.82 3.31
C PRO A 122 9.09 -6.50 4.07
N LEU A 123 8.58 -6.54 5.30
CA LEU A 123 8.34 -5.38 6.16
C LEU A 123 9.60 -4.52 6.36
N GLU A 124 10.78 -5.14 6.40
CA GLU A 124 12.06 -4.47 6.54
C GLU A 124 12.34 -3.49 5.40
N ASN A 125 11.85 -3.80 4.19
CA ASN A 125 12.06 -2.98 2.99
C ASN A 125 10.92 -1.97 2.78
N MET A 126 9.72 -2.30 3.26
CA MET A 126 8.53 -1.45 3.07
C MET A 126 8.63 -0.13 3.85
N PHE A 127 9.17 -0.18 5.07
CA PHE A 127 9.34 1.00 5.92
C PHE A 127 10.80 1.48 5.92
N SER A 128 11.00 2.76 5.61
CA SER A 128 12.26 3.43 5.94
C SER A 128 12.20 4.03 7.34
N GLU A 129 13.33 4.54 7.83
CA GLU A 129 13.38 5.34 9.06
C GLU A 129 13.55 6.81 8.74
N LYS A 130 12.77 7.65 9.42
CA LYS A 130 12.91 9.10 9.40
C LYS A 130 12.81 9.59 10.83
N GLU A 131 13.84 10.31 11.30
CA GLU A 131 13.89 10.84 12.67
C GLU A 131 13.73 9.76 13.76
N GLY A 132 14.23 8.54 13.49
CA GLY A 132 14.15 7.39 14.41
C GLY A 132 12.81 6.64 14.40
N GLU A 133 11.90 7.02 13.51
CA GLU A 133 10.55 6.45 13.43
C GLU A 133 10.29 5.79 12.07
N LEU A 134 9.41 4.78 12.05
CA LEU A 134 8.92 4.16 10.81
C LEU A 134 8.24 5.20 9.92
N TYR A 135 8.66 5.22 8.66
CA TYR A 135 8.11 6.10 7.62
C TYR A 135 7.73 5.31 6.38
N CYS A 136 6.51 5.55 5.92
CA CYS A 136 5.96 5.06 4.66
C CYS A 136 5.00 6.10 4.11
N GLU A 137 4.86 6.14 2.79
CA GLU A 137 3.85 6.90 2.08
C GLU A 137 2.96 5.95 1.30
N TYR A 138 1.79 6.44 0.92
CA TYR A 138 0.89 5.71 0.06
C TYR A 138 0.23 6.61 -0.98
N SER A 139 -0.18 6.01 -2.09
CA SER A 139 -0.99 6.64 -3.12
C SER A 139 -2.01 5.64 -3.66
N PHE A 140 -3.28 6.03 -3.71
CA PHE A 140 -4.29 5.25 -4.41
C PHE A 140 -4.37 5.71 -5.87
N TYR A 141 -4.56 4.77 -6.79
CA TYR A 141 -4.81 5.10 -8.19
C TYR A 141 -6.09 5.95 -8.31
N HIS A 142 -6.01 7.05 -9.07
CA HIS A 142 -7.01 8.12 -9.20
C HIS A 142 -7.28 8.98 -7.96
N ASP A 143 -6.56 8.78 -6.84
CA ASP A 143 -6.61 9.72 -5.73
C ASP A 143 -5.61 10.86 -5.97
N PRO A 144 -5.96 12.12 -5.64
CA PRO A 144 -5.14 13.28 -5.98
C PRO A 144 -3.97 13.51 -5.01
N GLY A 145 -3.66 12.53 -4.14
CA GLY A 145 -2.67 12.67 -3.08
C GLY A 145 -1.64 11.54 -2.98
N ILE A 146 -0.44 11.91 -2.55
CA ILE A 146 0.49 11.02 -1.85
C ILE A 146 0.37 11.39 -0.38
N THR A 147 0.10 10.41 0.47
CA THR A 147 -0.12 10.62 1.90
C THR A 147 0.98 9.93 2.68
N ALA A 148 1.65 10.66 3.57
CA ALA A 148 2.56 10.06 4.54
C ALA A 148 1.75 9.43 5.67
N MET A 149 2.11 8.20 6.05
CA MET A 149 1.50 7.52 7.18
C MET A 149 1.91 8.20 8.50
N THR A 150 0.92 8.37 9.38
CA THR A 150 1.12 8.75 10.77
C THR A 150 1.23 7.51 11.65
N ARG A 151 1.53 7.70 12.95
CA ARG A 151 1.54 6.63 13.94
C ARG A 151 0.23 5.83 13.96
N ASP A 152 -0.90 6.53 13.83
CA ASP A 152 -2.24 5.93 13.92
C ASP A 152 -2.59 5.09 12.68
N ASN A 153 -1.80 5.22 11.61
CA ASN A 153 -1.96 4.41 10.41
C ASN A 153 -1.24 3.06 10.51
N ILE A 154 -0.34 2.85 11.48
CA ILE A 154 0.45 1.63 11.62
C ILE A 154 0.12 0.97 12.96
N ILE A 155 -0.56 -0.16 12.92
CA ILE A 155 -1.03 -0.88 14.10
C ILE A 155 -0.18 -2.14 14.30
N GLY A 156 0.62 -2.17 15.37
CA GLY A 156 1.43 -3.30 15.79
C GLY A 156 0.82 -4.08 16.96
N LEU A 157 1.65 -4.87 17.64
CA LEU A 157 1.24 -5.75 18.76
C LEU A 157 0.55 -5.00 19.90
N GLU A 158 1.01 -3.79 20.19
CA GLU A 158 0.51 -2.96 21.29
C GLU A 158 -0.37 -1.79 20.79
N GLY A 159 -0.83 -1.88 19.54
CA GLY A 159 -1.64 -0.86 18.89
C GLY A 159 -0.84 0.11 18.03
N ALA A 160 -1.28 1.37 17.96
CA ALA A 160 -0.68 2.37 17.09
C ALA A 160 0.80 2.63 17.42
N THR A 161 1.68 2.48 16.44
CA THR A 161 3.13 2.48 16.65
C THR A 161 3.91 3.19 15.55
N ARG A 162 5.11 3.65 15.90
CA ARG A 162 6.16 4.09 14.97
C ARG A 162 7.45 3.30 15.13
N GLU A 163 7.43 2.27 15.97
CA GLU A 163 8.60 1.50 16.34
C GLU A 163 8.66 0.21 15.53
N ARG A 164 9.80 -0.02 14.88
CA ARG A 164 10.06 -1.20 14.04
C ARG A 164 9.86 -2.51 14.81
N GLU A 165 10.26 -2.55 16.08
CA GLU A 165 10.11 -3.72 16.93
C GLU A 165 8.65 -4.16 17.11
N HIS A 166 7.71 -3.21 17.09
CA HIS A 166 6.28 -3.49 17.25
C HIS A 166 5.62 -3.99 15.95
N THR A 167 6.32 -3.93 14.82
CA THR A 167 5.84 -4.39 13.51
C THR A 167 6.60 -5.61 12.99
N LYS A 168 7.64 -6.09 13.69
CA LYS A 168 8.53 -7.16 13.18
C LYS A 168 7.86 -8.50 12.89
N ASN A 169 6.74 -8.77 13.55
CA ASN A 169 5.95 -9.99 13.38
C ASN A 169 4.75 -9.78 12.46
N GLY A 170 4.61 -8.60 11.85
CA GLY A 170 3.42 -8.18 11.13
C GLY A 170 2.82 -6.90 11.69
N CYS A 171 1.92 -6.29 10.92
CA CYS A 171 1.18 -5.09 11.31
C CYS A 171 -0.15 -5.01 10.56
N THR A 172 -1.04 -4.14 11.01
CA THR A 172 -2.18 -3.67 10.22
C THR A 172 -1.93 -2.24 9.77
N LEU A 173 -2.09 -1.96 8.48
CA LEU A 173 -2.11 -0.60 7.97
C LEU A 173 -3.54 -0.08 7.90
N ARG A 174 -3.80 1.09 8.48
CA ARG A 174 -5.07 1.80 8.41
C ARG A 174 -4.93 3.00 7.49
N LEU A 175 -5.46 2.91 6.27
CA LEU A 175 -5.32 3.92 5.22
C LEU A 175 -6.66 4.60 4.94
N GLU A 176 -6.62 5.88 4.56
CA GLU A 176 -7.82 6.60 4.17
C GLU A 176 -7.92 6.73 2.65
N TYR A 177 -9.10 6.40 2.12
CA TYR A 177 -9.47 6.60 0.72
C TYR A 177 -10.88 7.19 0.64
N LYS A 178 -11.03 8.37 0.02
CA LYS A 178 -12.33 9.07 -0.10
C LYS A 178 -13.09 9.17 1.24
N LYS A 179 -12.38 9.52 2.32
CA LYS A 179 -12.90 9.64 3.70
C LYS A 179 -13.40 8.32 4.32
N LYS A 180 -13.13 7.17 3.69
CA LYS A 180 -13.38 5.84 4.25
C LYS A 180 -12.06 5.22 4.67
N SER A 181 -12.01 4.66 5.87
CA SER A 181 -10.86 3.89 6.34
C SER A 181 -10.85 2.49 5.71
N ARG A 182 -9.66 2.02 5.38
CA ARG A 182 -9.36 0.69 4.86
C ARG A 182 -8.25 0.08 5.71
N GLN A 183 -8.34 -1.21 5.96
CA GLN A 183 -7.30 -1.92 6.70
C GLN A 183 -6.70 -3.06 5.89
N TYR A 184 -5.37 -3.17 5.99
CA TYR A 184 -4.57 -4.18 5.31
C TYR A 184 -3.76 -4.90 6.38
N LEU A 185 -4.02 -6.20 6.56
CA LEU A 185 -3.25 -7.04 7.45
C LEU A 185 -1.99 -7.50 6.71
N ILE A 186 -0.82 -7.32 7.33
CA ILE A 186 0.47 -7.62 6.71
C ILE A 186 1.26 -8.58 7.58
N GLU A 187 1.66 -9.70 7.00
CA GLU A 187 2.56 -10.68 7.59
C GLU A 187 3.94 -10.62 6.90
N PRO A 188 5.04 -10.90 7.64
CA PRO A 188 6.36 -10.98 7.02
C PRO A 188 6.45 -12.17 6.06
N ASP A 189 6.99 -11.94 4.87
CA ASP A 189 7.16 -12.96 3.80
C ASP A 189 7.89 -14.25 4.24
N ASN A 190 8.72 -14.15 5.28
CA ASN A 190 9.61 -15.21 5.76
C ASN A 190 9.14 -15.88 7.06
N GLN A 191 8.00 -15.49 7.62
CA GLN A 191 7.55 -16.01 8.92
C GLN A 191 6.37 -16.99 8.79
N LYS A 192 6.38 -18.00 9.66
CA LYS A 192 5.24 -18.92 9.85
C LYS A 192 4.25 -18.44 10.91
N GLN A 193 4.60 -17.37 11.62
CA GLN A 193 3.80 -16.84 12.71
C GLN A 193 2.70 -15.95 12.15
N GLN A 194 1.47 -16.28 12.49
CA GLN A 194 0.30 -15.55 12.02
C GLN A 194 -0.08 -14.46 13.01
N ILE A 195 -0.62 -13.37 12.50
CA ILE A 195 -1.16 -12.28 13.31
C ILE A 195 -2.68 -12.27 13.29
N TRP A 196 -3.26 -11.78 14.38
CA TRP A 196 -4.70 -11.75 14.60
C TRP A 196 -5.09 -10.40 15.19
N GLY A 197 -6.27 -9.88 14.82
CA GLY A 197 -6.84 -8.71 15.49
C GLY A 197 -7.18 -9.04 16.94
N ASN A 198 -6.56 -8.34 17.88
CA ASN A 198 -6.75 -8.53 19.32
C ASN A 198 -7.80 -7.55 19.90
N GLN A 199 -7.82 -6.32 19.38
CA GLN A 199 -8.79 -5.29 19.76
C GLN A 199 -9.36 -4.63 18.52
N TRP A 200 -10.58 -4.10 18.65
CA TRP A 200 -11.35 -3.49 17.57
C TRP A 200 -12.01 -2.21 18.07
N ASP A 201 -12.11 -1.19 17.22
CA ASP A 201 -12.90 0.01 17.51
C ASP A 201 -14.39 -0.19 17.20
N GLU A 202 -15.21 0.80 17.52
CA GLU A 202 -16.67 0.79 17.31
C GLU A 202 -17.08 0.62 15.83
N ARG A 203 -16.15 0.88 14.89
CA ARG A 203 -16.36 0.73 13.45
C ARG A 203 -15.91 -0.65 12.95
N GLY A 204 -15.49 -1.53 13.85
CA GLY A 204 -14.96 -2.84 13.51
C GLY A 204 -13.59 -2.79 12.85
N LEU A 205 -12.76 -1.79 13.14
CA LEU A 205 -11.37 -1.74 12.67
C LEU A 205 -10.41 -2.21 13.76
N ILE A 206 -9.40 -3.00 13.39
CA ILE A 206 -8.35 -3.48 14.29
C ILE A 206 -7.62 -2.29 14.91
N THR A 207 -7.45 -2.31 16.24
CA THR A 207 -6.71 -1.32 17.01
C THR A 207 -5.47 -1.88 17.70
N SER A 208 -5.32 -3.21 17.79
CA SER A 208 -4.08 -3.91 18.15
C SER A 208 -4.09 -5.33 17.58
N ILE A 209 -2.91 -5.89 17.32
CA ILE A 209 -2.75 -7.27 16.85
C ILE A 209 -2.10 -8.17 17.91
N THR A 210 -2.20 -9.48 17.75
CA THR A 210 -1.53 -10.49 18.59
C THR A 210 -0.99 -11.62 17.73
N THR A 211 0.09 -12.24 18.18
CA THR A 211 0.62 -13.47 17.58
C THR A 211 0.09 -14.75 18.25
N LYS A 212 -0.64 -14.60 19.36
CA LYS A 212 -1.28 -15.73 20.03
C LYS A 212 -2.55 -16.09 19.27
N ALA A 213 -2.65 -17.35 18.86
CA ALA A 213 -3.88 -17.85 18.27
C ALA A 213 -5.05 -17.64 19.25
N PRO A 214 -6.16 -17.05 18.80
CA PRO A 214 -7.28 -16.78 19.68
C PRO A 214 -7.97 -18.07 20.11
N THR A 215 -8.42 -18.11 21.37
CA THR A 215 -9.06 -19.31 21.99
C THR A 215 -10.52 -19.50 21.58
N HIS A 216 -11.16 -18.48 20.98
CA HIS A 216 -12.51 -18.53 20.43
C HIS A 216 -12.52 -18.06 18.97
N ARG A 217 -13.47 -18.58 18.17
CA ARG A 217 -13.66 -18.29 16.73
C ARG A 217 -13.63 -16.78 16.46
N THR A 218 -12.46 -16.26 16.20
CA THR A 218 -12.23 -14.90 15.71
C THR A 218 -11.64 -15.07 14.32
N THR A 219 -12.25 -14.39 13.37
CA THR A 219 -11.85 -14.41 11.98
C THR A 219 -10.55 -13.60 11.84
N ARG A 220 -9.60 -14.09 11.04
CA ARG A 220 -8.42 -13.30 10.59
C ARG A 220 -8.80 -12.08 9.79
N SER A 221 -9.99 -12.14 9.22
CA SER A 221 -10.51 -11.11 8.34
C SER A 221 -10.73 -9.82 9.14
N PRO A 222 -10.16 -8.66 8.72
CA PRO A 222 -10.49 -7.32 9.22
C PRO A 222 -11.95 -6.90 8.96
N PHE A 223 -12.86 -7.85 8.75
CA PHE A 223 -14.25 -7.64 8.40
C PHE A 223 -15.18 -8.11 9.53
N PRO A 224 -15.41 -7.30 10.57
CA PRO A 224 -16.67 -7.32 11.28
C PRO A 224 -17.65 -6.56 10.38
N ASN A 225 -18.55 -7.29 9.71
CA ASN A 225 -19.73 -6.75 9.05
C ASN A 225 -19.49 -5.86 7.82
N TYR A 226 -19.65 -6.48 6.65
CA TYR A 226 -20.09 -5.77 5.46
C TYR A 226 -21.41 -5.04 5.74
N VAL A 227 -21.36 -3.74 6.04
CA VAL A 227 -22.51 -2.86 5.80
C VAL A 227 -22.54 -2.65 4.29
N LYS A 228 -23.53 -3.25 3.62
CA LYS A 228 -23.87 -2.89 2.24
C LYS A 228 -24.23 -1.40 2.26
N ASP A 229 -23.47 -0.58 1.52
CA ASP A 229 -23.96 0.72 1.07
C ASP A 229 -25.19 0.52 0.15
#